data_AF-A0A1A8LIV6-F1
#
_entry.id   AF-A0A1A8LIV6-F1
#
_cell.length_a   1.000
_cell.length_b   1.000
_cell.length_c   1.000
_cell.angle_alpha   90.00
_cell.angle_beta   90.00
_cell.angle_gamma   90.00
#
_symmetry.space_group_name_H-M   'P 1'
#
loop_
_entity.id
_entity.type
_entity.pdbx_description
1 polymer ?
#
loop_
_entity_poly.entity_id
_entity_poly.type
_entity_poly.pdbx_seq_one_letter_code
_entity_poly.pdbx_strand_id
1 'polypeptide(L)'
;LEESEQGENGFYTLRSVDKIMKKGIHCVLPLGMDCVRRLHRFNIFPIIIFIGQSARSARKLRSKLQRHNQSEEQLLACSRSEEPMLDKLPCLYHNMSPDSWCDQTSLLNALRTVIWEEQRRIVWVEPDLW
;
A
#
# COMPACT_ATOMS: atom_id res chain seq x y z
N LEU A 1 -2.18 9.79 -18.32
CA LEU A 1 -1.58 8.53 -17.85
C LEU A 1 -1.06 7.89 -19.11
N GLU A 2 0.14 8.26 -19.51
CA GLU A 2 0.88 7.45 -20.47
C GLU A 2 1.42 6.25 -19.69
N GLU A 3 1.26 5.09 -20.28
CA GLU A 3 1.67 3.80 -19.75
C GLU A 3 3.14 3.87 -19.33
N SER A 4 3.44 3.63 -18.04
CA SER A 4 4.82 3.32 -17.65
C SER A 4 4.95 1.81 -17.61
N GLU A 5 5.72 1.31 -18.57
CA GLU A 5 6.07 -0.09 -18.77
C GLU A 5 6.52 -0.77 -17.47
N GLN A 6 6.14 -2.04 -17.35
CA GLN A 6 6.62 -2.93 -16.31
C GLN A 6 8.14 -3.08 -16.44
N GLY A 7 8.87 -2.64 -15.42
CA GLY A 7 10.23 -3.12 -15.16
C GLY A 7 11.33 -2.08 -15.33
N GLU A 8 11.33 -1.02 -14.52
CA GLU A 8 12.54 -0.28 -14.20
C GLU A 8 12.41 0.23 -12.76
N ASN A 9 13.50 0.21 -11.99
CA ASN A 9 13.58 0.79 -10.65
C ASN A 9 13.32 2.31 -10.74
N GLY A 10 12.05 2.70 -10.82
CA GLY A 10 11.64 4.08 -10.86
C GLY A 10 12.03 4.77 -9.55
N PHE A 11 12.81 5.84 -9.63
CA PHE A 11 13.08 6.68 -8.47
C PHE A 11 11.84 7.53 -8.17
N TYR A 12 11.17 7.25 -7.04
CA TYR A 12 10.05 8.06 -6.56
C TYR A 12 10.59 9.27 -5.81
N THR A 13 10.64 10.41 -6.48
CA THR A 13 11.08 11.67 -5.87
C THR A 13 9.92 12.36 -5.15
N LEU A 14 10.21 13.09 -4.08
CA LEU A 14 9.19 13.93 -3.41
C LEU A 14 8.55 14.92 -4.38
N ARG A 15 9.34 15.47 -5.30
CA ARG A 15 8.87 16.39 -6.34
C ARG A 15 7.85 15.74 -7.29
N SER A 16 8.06 14.48 -7.68
CA SER A 16 7.11 13.79 -8.55
C SER A 16 5.83 13.44 -7.81
N VAL A 17 5.91 13.04 -6.54
CA VAL A 17 4.76 12.79 -5.67
C VAL A 17 3.93 14.07 -5.48
N ASP A 18 4.56 15.17 -5.07
CA ASP A 18 3.92 16.48 -4.88
C ASP A 18 3.21 16.97 -6.16
N LYS A 19 3.84 16.82 -7.33
CA LYS A 19 3.24 17.20 -8.63
C LYS A 19 1.95 16.43 -8.92
N ILE A 20 1.86 15.16 -8.55
CA ILE A 20 0.67 14.33 -8.78
C ILE A 20 -0.41 14.62 -7.72
N MET A 21 -0.02 14.79 -6.45
CA MET A 21 -0.92 15.18 -5.36
C MET A 21 -1.62 16.51 -5.65
N LYS A 22 -0.91 17.50 -6.20
CA LYS A 22 -1.47 18.80 -6.61
C LYS A 22 -2.55 18.70 -7.70
N LYS A 23 -2.63 17.58 -8.41
CA LYS A 23 -3.70 17.30 -9.39
C LYS A 23 -4.91 16.61 -8.76
N GLY A 24 -4.90 16.36 -7.45
CA GLY A 24 -5.94 15.59 -6.77
C GLY A 24 -5.93 14.10 -7.09
N ILE A 25 -4.76 13.55 -7.47
CA ILE A 25 -4.61 12.14 -7.85
C ILE A 25 -3.77 11.42 -6.78
N HIS A 26 -4.22 10.22 -6.38
CA HIS A 26 -3.45 9.35 -5.49
C HIS A 26 -2.25 8.73 -6.20
N CYS A 27 -1.08 8.73 -5.54
CA CYS A 27 0.10 7.99 -5.99
C CYS A 27 0.08 6.56 -5.42
N VAL A 28 0.37 5.57 -6.26
CA VAL A 28 0.74 4.22 -5.81
C VAL A 28 2.27 4.17 -5.70
N LEU A 29 2.78 3.95 -4.50
CA LEU A 29 4.21 4.04 -4.18
C LEU A 29 4.75 2.65 -3.82
N PRO A 30 5.57 2.00 -4.67
CA PRO A 30 6.23 0.73 -4.34
C PRO A 30 7.45 1.01 -3.45
N LEU A 31 7.18 1.52 -2.25
CA LEU A 31 8.17 1.89 -1.25
C LEU A 31 8.05 0.97 -0.04
N GLY A 32 9.18 0.64 0.59
CA GLY A 32 9.18 -0.04 1.88
C GLY A 32 8.67 0.85 3.02
N MET A 33 8.27 0.24 4.13
CA MET A 33 7.71 0.95 5.30
C MET A 33 8.65 1.99 5.93
N ASP A 34 9.97 1.82 5.79
CA ASP A 34 10.96 2.79 6.25
C ASP A 34 10.83 4.18 5.59
N CYS A 35 10.16 4.25 4.43
CA CYS A 35 9.88 5.52 3.75
C CYS A 35 8.81 6.34 4.45
N VAL A 36 7.93 5.76 5.26
CA VAL A 36 6.76 6.45 5.83
C VAL A 36 7.19 7.62 6.74
N ARG A 37 8.19 7.39 7.61
CA ARG A 37 8.75 8.45 8.45
C ARG A 37 9.37 9.59 7.63
N ARG A 38 9.97 9.26 6.48
CA ARG A 38 10.50 10.29 5.56
C ARG A 38 9.36 11.09 4.93
N LEU A 39 8.29 10.45 4.48
CA LEU A 39 7.11 11.14 3.92
C LEU A 39 6.49 12.11 4.94
N HIS A 40 6.36 11.69 6.20
CA HIS A 40 5.84 12.55 7.27
C HIS A 40 6.65 13.83 7.47
N ARG A 41 8.00 13.75 7.43
CA ARG A 41 8.88 14.94 7.52
C ARG A 41 8.65 15.96 6.41
N PHE A 42 8.00 15.58 5.32
CA PHE A 42 7.62 16.47 4.22
C PHE A 42 6.11 16.78 4.23
N ASN A 43 5.42 16.55 5.34
CA ASN A 43 3.97 16.72 5.49
C ASN A 43 3.14 15.90 4.49
N ILE A 44 3.67 14.74 4.10
CA ILE A 44 2.95 13.75 3.29
C ILE A 44 2.54 12.61 4.20
N PHE A 45 1.23 12.46 4.40
CA PHE A 45 0.63 11.42 5.24
C PHE A 45 0.03 10.33 4.33
N PRO A 46 0.77 9.24 4.06
CA PRO A 46 0.30 8.21 3.13
C PRO A 46 -0.87 7.42 3.72
N ILE A 47 -1.81 7.02 2.85
CA ILE A 47 -2.82 6.01 3.19
C ILE A 47 -2.11 4.65 3.14
N ILE A 48 -2.02 3.97 4.28
CA ILE A 48 -1.38 2.66 4.40
C ILE A 48 -2.48 1.60 4.52
N ILE A 49 -2.48 0.64 3.59
CA ILE A 49 -3.42 -0.48 3.60
C ILE A 49 -2.60 -1.77 3.62
N PHE A 50 -2.72 -2.53 4.70
CA PHE A 50 -2.16 -3.87 4.77
C PHE A 50 -3.19 -4.88 4.24
N ILE A 51 -2.76 -5.73 3.31
CA ILE A 51 -3.60 -6.78 2.71
C ILE A 51 -3.15 -8.11 3.28
N GLY A 52 -3.82 -8.57 4.35
CA GLY A 52 -3.52 -9.85 4.97
C GLY A 52 -3.67 -11.00 3.96
N GLN A 53 -2.78 -11.99 4.06
CA GLN A 53 -2.80 -13.17 3.20
C GLN A 53 -3.07 -14.45 3.99
N SER A 54 -3.95 -15.29 3.43
CA SER A 54 -4.19 -16.68 3.86
C SER A 54 -3.91 -17.63 2.71
N ALA A 55 -3.73 -18.92 2.99
CA ALA A 55 -3.57 -19.91 1.92
C ALA A 55 -4.78 -19.94 0.95
N ARG A 56 -5.97 -19.54 1.41
CA ARG A 56 -7.13 -19.38 0.53
C ARG A 56 -6.99 -18.15 -0.36
N SER A 57 -6.52 -17.03 0.19
CA SER A 57 -6.37 -15.78 -0.56
C SER A 57 -5.22 -15.85 -1.58
N ALA A 58 -4.09 -16.48 -1.21
CA ALA A 58 -2.94 -16.70 -2.08
C ALA A 58 -3.32 -17.52 -3.33
N ARG A 59 -4.10 -18.59 -3.16
CA ARG A 59 -4.63 -19.40 -4.28
C ARG A 59 -5.44 -18.58 -5.29
N LYS A 60 -6.19 -17.57 -4.84
CA LYS A 60 -6.94 -16.67 -5.72
C LYS A 60 -6.03 -15.80 -6.59
N LEU A 61 -4.80 -15.55 -6.15
CA LEU A 61 -3.79 -14.73 -6.85
C LEU A 61 -2.76 -15.57 -7.62
N ARG A 62 -2.85 -16.91 -7.58
CA ARG A 62 -1.86 -17.82 -8.16
C ARG A 62 -1.47 -17.49 -9.60
N SER A 63 -2.44 -17.24 -10.48
CA SER A 63 -2.17 -16.90 -11.88
C SER A 63 -1.40 -15.59 -12.05
N LYS A 64 -1.61 -14.62 -11.14
CA LYS A 64 -0.86 -13.35 -11.13
C LYS A 64 0.54 -13.56 -10.59
N LEU A 65 0.69 -14.29 -9.49
CA LEU A 65 1.99 -14.61 -8.89
C LEU A 65 2.90 -15.34 -9.89
N GLN A 66 2.36 -16.34 -10.59
CA GLN A 66 3.13 -17.08 -11.61
C GLN A 66 3.64 -16.18 -12.74
N ARG A 67 2.85 -15.18 -13.19
CA ARG A 67 3.30 -14.21 -14.20
C ARG A 67 4.45 -13.32 -13.70
N HIS A 68 4.61 -13.19 -12.39
CA HIS A 68 5.69 -12.42 -11.75
C HIS A 68 6.78 -13.33 -11.15
N ASN A 69 6.83 -14.62 -11.50
CA ASN A 69 7.78 -15.60 -10.96
C ASN A 69 7.75 -15.69 -9.42
N GLN A 70 6.58 -15.50 -8.82
CA GLN A 70 6.36 -15.63 -7.38
C GLN A 70 5.48 -16.85 -7.07
N SER A 71 5.70 -17.44 -5.90
CA SER A 71 4.91 -18.54 -5.34
C SER A 71 3.92 -18.05 -4.29
N GLU A 72 2.91 -18.87 -4.01
CA GLU A 72 1.95 -18.61 -2.93
C GLU A 72 2.65 -18.58 -1.57
N GLU A 73 3.63 -19.46 -1.37
CA GLU A 73 4.46 -19.56 -0.17
C GLU A 73 5.27 -18.28 0.06
N GLN A 74 5.86 -17.71 -1.00
CA GLN A 74 6.58 -16.43 -0.92
C GLN A 74 5.63 -15.28 -0.55
N LEU A 75 4.43 -15.22 -1.13
CA LEU A 75 3.44 -14.21 -0.78
C LEU A 75 3.03 -14.31 0.70
N LEU A 76 2.77 -15.52 1.18
CA LEU A 76 2.40 -15.78 2.57
C LEU A 76 3.55 -15.47 3.54
N ALA A 77 4.79 -15.82 3.18
CA ALA A 77 5.97 -15.49 3.98
C ALA A 77 6.19 -13.98 4.05
N CYS A 78 6.01 -13.27 2.93
CA CYS A 78 6.08 -11.81 2.87
C CYS A 78 5.06 -11.18 3.83
N SER A 79 3.78 -11.54 3.71
CA SER A 79 2.71 -11.04 4.57
C SER A 79 3.00 -11.26 6.06
N ARG A 80 3.46 -12.45 6.46
CA ARG A 80 3.85 -12.76 7.85
C ARG A 80 5.06 -11.97 8.33
N SER A 81 6.02 -11.68 7.46
CA SER A 81 7.21 -10.92 7.81
C SER A 81 6.93 -9.42 7.96
N GLU A 82 5.97 -8.90 7.19
CA GLU A 82 5.60 -7.48 7.21
C GLU A 82 4.61 -7.12 8.32
N GLU A 83 3.73 -8.04 8.72
CA GLU A 83 2.70 -7.78 9.73
C GLU A 83 3.27 -7.22 11.07
N PRO A 84 4.34 -7.78 11.68
CA PRO A 84 4.92 -7.22 12.89
C PRO A 84 5.61 -5.86 12.71
N MET A 85 5.92 -5.47 11.47
CA MET A 85 6.53 -4.17 11.18
C MET A 85 5.50 -3.04 11.16
N LEU A 86 4.19 -3.36 11.04
CA LEU A 86 3.11 -2.39 11.08
C LEU A 86 3.03 -1.67 12.43
N ASP A 87 3.38 -2.36 13.53
CA ASP A 87 3.45 -1.78 14.88
C ASP A 87 4.49 -0.65 14.99
N LYS A 88 5.44 -0.58 14.05
CA LYS A 88 6.50 0.44 14.00
C LYS A 88 6.14 1.64 13.13
N LEU A 89 4.95 1.66 12.51
CA LEU A 89 4.52 2.77 11.67
C LEU A 89 4.29 4.04 12.51
N PRO A 90 4.63 5.23 11.98
CA PRO A 90 4.38 6.51 12.65
C PRO A 90 2.92 6.98 12.49
N CYS A 91 2.02 6.14 11.99
CA CYS A 91 0.60 6.45 11.78
C CYS A 91 -0.24 5.17 11.76
N LEU A 92 -1.56 5.36 11.83
CA LEU A 92 -2.53 4.29 11.67
C LEU A 92 -2.50 3.74 10.24
N TYR A 93 -2.80 2.44 10.13
CA TYR A 93 -3.00 1.74 8.87
C TYR A 93 -4.38 1.08 8.85
N HIS A 94 -4.89 0.80 7.66
CA HIS A 94 -6.07 -0.01 7.48
C HIS A 94 -5.67 -1.47 7.25
N ASN A 95 -6.26 -2.41 7.99
CA ASN A 95 -6.05 -3.84 7.79
C ASN A 95 -7.21 -4.46 7.02
N MET A 96 -6.94 -5.02 5.84
CA MET A 96 -7.90 -5.84 5.13
C MET A 96 -7.68 -7.32 5.44
N SER A 97 -8.69 -7.94 6.03
CA SER A 97 -8.71 -9.38 6.30
C SER A 97 -8.60 -10.20 5.00
N PRO A 98 -7.86 -11.33 4.98
CA PRO A 98 -7.80 -12.23 3.82
C PRO A 98 -9.18 -12.75 3.36
N ASP A 99 -10.17 -12.75 4.25
CA ASP A 99 -11.53 -13.23 3.99
C ASP A 99 -12.50 -12.13 3.56
N SER A 100 -12.07 -10.85 3.54
CA SER A 100 -12.92 -9.72 3.12
C SER A 100 -13.10 -9.61 1.60
N TRP A 101 -12.41 -10.44 0.83
CA TRP A 101 -12.46 -10.46 -0.64
C TRP A 101 -12.44 -11.90 -1.17
N CYS A 102 -13.07 -12.15 -2.32
CA CYS A 102 -13.25 -13.49 -2.90
C CYS A 102 -12.50 -13.70 -4.22
N ASP A 103 -12.11 -12.62 -4.89
CA ASP A 103 -11.42 -12.59 -6.18
C ASP A 103 -10.71 -11.24 -6.39
N GLN A 104 -10.09 -11.05 -7.55
CA GLN A 104 -9.40 -9.80 -7.88
C GLN A 104 -10.35 -8.59 -7.93
N THR A 105 -11.57 -8.76 -8.44
CA THR A 105 -12.52 -7.67 -8.63
C THR A 105 -13.04 -7.14 -7.31
N SER A 106 -13.44 -8.05 -6.41
CA SER A 106 -13.86 -7.73 -5.05
C SER A 106 -12.74 -7.10 -4.24
N LEU A 107 -11.50 -7.57 -4.38
CA LEU A 107 -10.32 -6.94 -3.75
C LEU A 107 -10.13 -5.50 -4.23
N LEU A 108 -10.19 -5.25 -5.54
CA LEU A 108 -10.05 -3.90 -6.10
C LEU A 108 -11.18 -2.97 -5.67
N ASN A 109 -12.41 -3.48 -5.57
CA ASN A 109 -13.54 -2.69 -5.09
C ASN A 109 -13.40 -2.35 -3.60
N ALA A 110 -13.01 -3.32 -2.76
CA ALA A 110 -12.74 -3.09 -1.36
C ALA A 110 -11.63 -2.04 -1.16
N LEU A 111 -10.52 -2.16 -1.91
CA LEU A 111 -9.44 -1.17 -1.89
C LEU A 111 -9.92 0.24 -2.24
N ARG A 112 -10.73 0.38 -3.30
CA ARG A 112 -11.28 1.70 -3.68
C ARG A 112 -12.13 2.30 -2.57
N THR A 113 -12.98 1.49 -1.93
CA THR A 113 -13.80 1.93 -0.79
C THR A 113 -12.90 2.37 0.37
N VAL A 114 -11.92 1.56 0.77
CA VAL A 114 -11.01 1.89 1.87
C VAL A 114 -10.21 3.17 1.58
N ILE A 115 -9.67 3.32 0.35
CA ILE A 115 -8.93 4.53 -0.04
C ILE A 115 -9.83 5.77 0.07
N TRP A 116 -11.07 5.68 -0.39
CA TRP A 116 -12.03 6.78 -0.31
C TRP A 116 -12.36 7.16 1.13
N GLU A 117 -12.56 6.18 1.99
CA GLU A 117 -12.84 6.38 3.42
C GLU A 117 -11.64 7.01 4.14
N GLU A 118 -10.44 6.45 3.96
CA GLU A 118 -9.21 6.96 4.59
C GLU A 118 -8.86 8.37 4.10
N GLN A 119 -9.06 8.69 2.81
CA GLN A 119 -8.80 10.04 2.28
C GLN A 119 -9.68 11.12 2.92
N ARG A 120 -10.86 10.75 3.43
CA ARG A 120 -11.79 11.67 4.11
C ARG A 120 -11.61 11.69 5.62
N ARG A 121 -10.75 10.83 6.15
CA ARG A 121 -10.51 10.71 7.58
C ARG A 121 -9.65 11.88 8.07
N ILE A 122 -9.96 12.38 9.26
CA ILE A 122 -9.12 13.38 9.91
C ILE A 122 -7.90 12.65 10.46
N VAL A 123 -6.71 13.09 10.04
CA VAL A 123 -5.44 12.61 10.57
C VAL A 123 -5.01 13.57 11.68
N TRP A 124 -4.91 13.04 12.89
CA TRP A 124 -4.29 13.74 14.01
C TRP A 124 -2.77 13.61 13.87
N VAL A 125 -2.10 14.74 13.67
CA VAL A 125 -0.66 14.81 13.57
C VAL A 125 -0.17 15.44 14.86
N GLU A 126 0.75 14.77 15.55
CA GLU A 126 1.46 15.41 16.65
C GLU A 126 2.23 16.60 16.09
N PRO A 127 2.11 17.81 16.67
CA PRO A 127 2.93 18.93 16.26
C PRO A 127 4.40 18.52 16.35
N ASP A 128 5.20 18.83 15.33
CA ASP A 128 6.65 18.63 15.41
C ASP A 128 7.16 19.44 16.61
N LEU A 129 7.50 18.75 17.70
CA LEU A 129 8.08 19.33 18.91
C LEU A 129 9.58 19.60 18.68
N TRP A 130 9.94 20.32 17.63
CA TRP A 130 11.32 20.78 17.40
C TRP A 130 11.33 22.25 16.97
#